data_AF-A0A9X9F1F9-F1
#
_entry.id   AF-A0A9X9F1F9-F1
#
_cell.length_a   1.000
_cell.length_b   1.000
_cell.length_c   1.000
_cell.angle_alpha   90.00
_cell.angle_beta   90.00
_cell.angle_gamma   90.00
#
_symmetry.space_group_name_H-M   'P 1'
#
loop_
_entity.id
_entity.type
_entity.pdbx_description
1 polymer ?
#
loop_
_entity_poly.entity_id
_entity_poly.type
_entity_poly.pdbx_seq_one_letter_code
_entity_poly.pdbx_strand_id
1 'polypeptide(L)'
;MKDNETEVVLMGRGLGFQKKVGDAIDESKIEKTFVLETRELSEKLAKLLTEIPVENLEITERIIQFAKTVLPGDLSDYIYLTLTDHLSFALTRHKEGMDLKNTLLWEIKRFYQKEFEIGLQALNII
;
A
#
# COMPACT_ATOMS: atom_id res chain seq x y z
N MET A 1 -5.26 -33.43 -2.89
CA MET A 1 -4.03 -32.64 -2.64
C MET A 1 -4.46 -31.20 -2.85
N LYS A 2 -4.30 -30.32 -1.85
CA LYS A 2 -4.66 -28.90 -2.01
C LYS A 2 -3.57 -28.27 -2.87
N ASP A 3 -3.93 -27.81 -4.07
CA ASP A 3 -3.05 -26.99 -4.89
C ASP A 3 -2.75 -25.69 -4.13
N ASN A 4 -1.50 -25.52 -3.74
CA ASN A 4 -0.95 -24.30 -3.15
C ASN A 4 -0.55 -23.33 -4.27
N GLU A 5 -1.49 -22.93 -5.13
CA GLU A 5 -1.26 -21.78 -6.02
C GLU A 5 -1.52 -20.50 -5.22
N THR A 6 -0.48 -20.00 -4.56
CA THR A 6 -0.52 -18.69 -3.92
C THR A 6 -0.51 -17.62 -5.00
N GLU A 7 -1.62 -16.90 -5.16
CA GLU A 7 -1.66 -15.73 -6.03
C GLU A 7 -0.84 -14.58 -5.44
N VAL A 8 -0.06 -13.93 -6.31
CA VAL A 8 0.83 -12.83 -5.93
C VAL A 8 0.67 -11.66 -6.89
N VAL A 9 0.88 -10.45 -6.41
CA VAL A 9 0.94 -9.24 -7.24
C VAL A 9 2.41 -8.86 -7.42
N LEU A 10 2.85 -8.77 -8.68
CA LEU A 10 4.23 -8.40 -9.01
C LEU A 10 4.29 -6.94 -9.46
N MET A 11 5.27 -6.21 -8.94
CA MET A 11 5.52 -4.82 -9.27
C MET A 11 6.95 -4.66 -9.81
N GLY A 12 7.07 -3.86 -10.86
CA GLY A 12 8.32 -3.57 -11.53
C GLY A 12 8.09 -2.89 -12.86
N ARG A 13 9.08 -2.10 -13.30
CA ARG A 13 8.95 -1.28 -14.50
C ARG A 13 8.73 -2.11 -15.76
N GLY A 14 7.57 -1.95 -16.38
CA GLY A 14 7.24 -2.57 -17.67
C GLY A 14 7.03 -4.08 -17.62
N LEU A 15 6.76 -4.66 -16.44
CA LEU A 15 6.54 -6.10 -16.27
C LEU A 15 5.44 -6.67 -17.17
N GLY A 16 4.28 -5.98 -17.23
CA GLY A 16 3.13 -6.39 -18.04
C GLY A 16 3.17 -5.88 -19.49
N PHE A 17 4.19 -5.10 -19.88
CA PHE A 17 4.23 -4.51 -21.22
C PHE A 17 4.46 -5.61 -22.27
N GLN A 18 3.54 -5.72 -23.23
CA GLN A 18 3.51 -6.78 -24.26
C GLN A 18 3.36 -8.22 -23.73
N LYS A 19 2.94 -8.40 -22.48
CA LYS A 19 2.66 -9.72 -21.90
C LYS A 19 1.18 -10.06 -22.00
N LYS A 20 0.87 -11.35 -22.09
CA LYS A 20 -0.47 -11.93 -22.05
C LYS A 20 -0.54 -13.03 -20.98
N VAL A 21 -1.76 -13.43 -20.63
CA VAL A 21 -2.00 -14.55 -19.72
C VAL A 21 -1.29 -15.79 -20.25
N GLY A 22 -0.46 -16.43 -19.42
CA GLY A 22 0.35 -17.59 -19.77
C GLY A 22 1.79 -17.28 -20.19
N ASP A 23 2.14 -16.00 -20.42
CA ASP A 23 3.53 -15.63 -20.72
C ASP A 23 4.40 -15.65 -19.45
N ALA A 24 5.64 -16.12 -19.59
CA ALA A 24 6.63 -16.03 -18.52
C ALA A 24 7.01 -14.57 -18.23
N ILE A 25 7.18 -14.26 -16.94
CA ILE A 25 7.65 -12.96 -16.47
C ILE A 25 9.18 -13.03 -16.29
N ASP A 26 9.86 -11.96 -16.68
CA ASP A 26 11.29 -11.81 -16.45
C ASP A 26 11.52 -11.44 -14.98
N GLU A 27 11.97 -12.40 -14.18
CA GLU A 27 12.18 -12.22 -12.74
C GLU A 27 13.19 -11.11 -12.42
N SER A 28 14.12 -10.80 -13.33
CA SER A 28 15.10 -9.72 -13.13
C SER A 28 14.49 -8.32 -13.12
N LYS A 29 13.27 -8.18 -13.64
CA LYS A 29 12.51 -6.91 -13.67
C LYS A 29 11.52 -6.80 -12.52
N ILE A 30 11.37 -7.85 -11.72
CA ILE A 30 10.54 -7.81 -10.54
C ILE A 30 11.29 -6.97 -9.52
N GLU A 31 10.73 -5.80 -9.23
CA GLU A 31 11.23 -4.96 -8.16
C GLU A 31 10.65 -5.46 -6.83
N LYS A 32 9.38 -5.87 -6.82
CA LYS A 32 8.66 -6.31 -5.61
C LYS A 32 7.61 -7.38 -5.90
N THR A 33 7.43 -8.26 -4.92
CA THR A 33 6.39 -9.29 -4.90
C THR A 33 5.52 -9.10 -3.66
N PHE A 34 4.24 -8.86 -3.86
CA PHE A 34 3.24 -8.86 -2.80
C PHE A 34 2.61 -10.24 -2.73
N VAL A 35 2.97 -10.98 -1.68
CA VAL A 35 2.34 -12.25 -1.36
C VAL A 35 1.17 -11.95 -0.44
N LEU A 36 -0.05 -12.10 -0.94
CA LEU A 36 -1.25 -11.78 -0.17
C LEU A 36 -1.85 -13.08 0.35
N GLU A 37 -2.25 -13.07 1.63
CA GLU A 37 -2.74 -14.27 2.32
C GLU A 37 -3.97 -14.89 1.64
N THR A 38 -4.74 -14.09 0.90
CA THR A 38 -5.96 -14.52 0.22
C THR A 38 -6.04 -13.99 -1.21
N ARG A 39 -6.64 -14.81 -2.08
CA ARG A 39 -7.01 -14.42 -3.45
C ARG A 39 -7.88 -13.16 -3.49
N GLU A 40 -8.83 -13.04 -2.58
CA GLU A 40 -9.71 -11.85 -2.51
C GLU A 40 -8.90 -10.57 -2.29
N LEU A 41 -7.87 -10.61 -1.43
CA LEU A 41 -7.02 -9.45 -1.18
C LEU A 41 -6.16 -9.11 -2.41
N SER A 42 -5.67 -10.14 -3.11
CA SER A 42 -4.94 -10.00 -4.38
C SER A 42 -5.78 -9.32 -5.46
N GLU A 43 -7.02 -9.79 -5.65
CA GLU A 43 -7.96 -9.21 -6.61
C GLU A 43 -8.31 -7.75 -6.26
N LYS A 44 -8.51 -7.44 -4.97
CA LYS A 44 -8.78 -6.08 -4.50
C LYS A 44 -7.60 -5.14 -4.72
N LEU A 45 -6.38 -5.59 -4.41
CA LEU A 45 -5.18 -4.78 -4.63
C LEU A 45 -4.96 -4.56 -6.12
N ALA A 46 -5.06 -5.60 -6.95
CA ALA A 46 -4.93 -5.48 -8.40
C ALA A 46 -5.93 -4.46 -8.97
N LYS A 47 -7.20 -4.49 -8.52
CA LYS A 47 -8.19 -3.49 -8.91
C LYS A 47 -7.78 -2.08 -8.48
N LEU A 48 -7.36 -1.91 -7.23
CA LEU A 48 -6.91 -0.62 -6.71
C LEU A 48 -5.78 -0.01 -7.57
N LEU A 49 -4.84 -0.84 -8.02
CA LEU A 49 -3.73 -0.43 -8.88
C LEU A 49 -4.14 0.00 -10.29
N THR A 50 -5.34 -0.38 -10.75
CA THR A 50 -5.87 0.12 -12.04
C THR A 50 -6.56 1.47 -11.90
N GLU A 51 -7.00 1.83 -10.70
CA GLU A 51 -7.78 3.05 -10.42
C GLU A 51 -6.91 4.17 -9.84
N ILE A 52 -5.86 3.82 -9.09
CA ILE A 52 -5.01 4.76 -8.35
C ILE A 52 -3.67 4.98 -9.07
N PRO A 53 -3.17 6.24 -9.13
CA PRO A 53 -1.83 6.52 -9.65
C PRO A 53 -0.74 5.71 -8.95
N VAL A 54 0.21 5.18 -9.70
CA VAL A 54 1.29 4.32 -9.16
C VAL A 54 2.12 5.05 -8.12
N GLU A 55 2.27 6.37 -8.25
CA GLU A 55 2.98 7.24 -7.32
C GLU A 55 2.39 7.17 -5.91
N ASN A 56 1.07 7.01 -5.78
CA ASN A 56 0.42 6.88 -4.47
C ASN A 56 0.77 5.55 -3.79
N LEU A 57 0.92 4.47 -4.57
CA LEU A 57 1.39 3.20 -4.01
C LEU A 57 2.86 3.31 -3.59
N GLU A 58 3.71 3.94 -4.38
CA GLU A 58 5.13 4.14 -4.03
C GLU A 58 5.30 4.95 -2.74
N ILE A 59 4.50 6.02 -2.57
CA ILE A 59 4.48 6.81 -1.33
C ILE A 59 4.00 5.94 -0.16
N THR A 60 2.89 5.22 -0.34
CA THR A 60 2.34 4.32 0.68
C THR A 60 3.37 3.29 1.13
N GLU A 61 4.08 2.71 0.17
CA GLU A 61 5.12 1.76 0.48
C GLU A 61 6.23 2.38 1.31
N ARG A 62 6.74 3.56 0.92
CA ARG A 62 7.79 4.26 1.68
C ARG A 62 7.36 4.49 3.13
N ILE A 63 6.09 4.85 3.34
CA ILE A 63 5.49 5.02 4.68
C ILE A 63 5.46 3.68 5.44
N ILE A 64 4.99 2.59 4.81
CA ILE A 64 4.92 1.27 5.45
C ILE A 64 6.31 0.74 5.80
N GLN A 65 7.28 0.91 4.89
CA GLN A 65 8.67 0.49 5.16
C GLN A 65 9.25 1.26 6.33
N PHE A 66 9.05 2.58 6.38
CA PHE A 66 9.44 3.37 7.54
C PHE A 66 8.74 2.86 8.83
N ALA A 67 7.43 2.63 8.78
CA ALA A 67 6.67 2.12 9.93
C ALA A 67 7.20 0.78 10.44
N LYS A 68 7.57 -0.14 9.53
CA LYS A 68 8.21 -1.43 9.86
C LYS A 68 9.56 -1.28 10.57
N THR A 69 10.28 -0.17 10.38
CA THR A 69 11.53 0.09 11.13
C THR A 69 11.30 0.60 12.56
N VAL A 70 10.10 1.10 12.87
CA VAL A 70 9.77 1.77 14.14
C VAL A 70 8.86 0.92 15.02
N LEU A 71 7.89 0.23 14.43
CA LEU A 71 6.91 -0.59 15.15
C LEU A 71 7.46 -2.00 15.39
N PRO A 72 7.24 -2.57 16.58
CA PRO A 72 7.59 -3.96 16.84
C PRO A 72 6.57 -4.90 16.17
N GLY A 73 7.08 -5.95 15.51
CA GLY A 73 6.25 -6.99 14.89
C GLY A 73 5.91 -6.72 13.43
N ASP A 74 5.26 -7.71 12.81
CA ASP A 74 4.89 -7.64 11.40
C ASP A 74 3.59 -6.85 11.21
N LEU A 75 3.58 -5.98 10.20
CA LEU A 75 2.37 -5.32 9.73
C LEU A 75 1.65 -6.25 8.74
N SER A 76 0.34 -6.41 8.91
CA SER A 76 -0.49 -7.18 7.97
C SER A 76 -0.38 -6.61 6.56
N ASP A 77 -0.25 -7.47 5.54
CA ASP A 77 -0.20 -7.04 4.14
C ASP A 77 -1.47 -6.32 3.68
N TYR A 78 -2.58 -6.46 4.41
CA TYR A 78 -3.80 -5.67 4.21
C TYR A 78 -3.57 -4.15 4.36
N ILE A 79 -2.49 -3.74 5.02
CA ILE A 79 -2.11 -2.34 5.18
C ILE A 79 -1.77 -1.67 3.84
N TYR A 80 -1.21 -2.41 2.87
CA TYR A 80 -0.91 -1.85 1.54
C TYR A 80 -2.18 -1.46 0.81
N LEU A 81 -3.25 -2.25 0.94
CA LEU A 81 -4.55 -1.91 0.35
C LEU A 81 -5.16 -0.68 1.03
N THR A 82 -5.30 -0.75 2.36
CA THR A 82 -6.05 0.27 3.10
C THR A 82 -5.35 1.62 3.16
N LEU A 83 -4.01 1.63 3.32
CA LEU A 83 -3.26 2.88 3.38
C LEU A 83 -3.17 3.54 2.00
N THR A 84 -3.04 2.75 0.92
CA THR A 84 -2.99 3.31 -0.45
C THR A 84 -4.32 3.98 -0.81
N ASP A 85 -5.44 3.32 -0.52
CA ASP A 85 -6.77 3.88 -0.74
C ASP A 85 -6.99 5.16 0.09
N HIS A 86 -6.65 5.10 1.39
CA HIS A 86 -6.76 6.28 2.26
C HIS A 86 -5.88 7.44 1.77
N LEU A 87 -4.63 7.18 1.40
CA LEU A 87 -3.69 8.20 0.93
C LEU A 87 -4.22 8.87 -0.34
N SER A 88 -4.67 8.07 -1.30
CA SER A 88 -5.23 8.56 -2.56
C SER A 88 -6.44 9.45 -2.34
N PHE A 89 -7.35 9.03 -1.44
CA PHE A 89 -8.51 9.82 -1.07
C PHE A 89 -8.12 11.12 -0.33
N ALA A 90 -7.14 11.05 0.58
CA ALA A 90 -6.66 12.23 1.31
C ALA A 90 -6.01 13.26 0.39
N LEU A 91 -5.18 12.82 -0.56
CA LEU A 91 -4.56 13.67 -1.57
C LEU A 91 -5.58 14.31 -2.50
N THR A 92 -6.55 13.54 -2.96
CA THR A 92 -7.64 14.05 -3.82
C THR A 92 -8.43 15.14 -3.10
N ARG A 93 -8.89 14.86 -1.88
CA ARG A 93 -9.64 15.84 -1.08
C ARG A 93 -8.84 17.09 -0.78
N HIS A 94 -7.54 16.97 -0.49
CA HIS A 94 -6.69 18.11 -0.24
C HIS A 94 -6.54 19.00 -1.48
N LYS A 95 -6.37 18.39 -2.67
CA LYS A 95 -6.36 19.12 -3.96
C LYS A 95 -7.68 19.85 -4.23
N GLU A 96 -8.79 19.30 -3.76
CA GLU A 96 -10.13 19.90 -3.86
C GLU A 96 -10.42 20.94 -2.76
N GLY A 97 -9.47 21.21 -1.86
CA GLY A 97 -9.63 22.19 -0.78
C GLY A 97 -10.59 21.74 0.33
N MET A 98 -10.84 20.44 0.46
CA MET A 98 -11.70 19.88 1.50
C MET A 98 -10.90 19.50 2.75
N ASP A 99 -10.81 20.44 3.70
CA ASP A 99 -10.16 20.22 4.99
C ASP A 99 -11.07 19.45 5.97
N LEU A 100 -10.56 18.35 6.51
CA LEU A 100 -11.23 17.57 7.56
C LEU A 100 -10.64 17.85 8.93
N LYS A 101 -11.50 18.03 9.92
CA LYS A 101 -11.09 18.08 11.33
C LYS A 101 -11.10 16.67 11.92
N ASN A 102 -9.99 16.26 12.51
CA ASN A 102 -9.90 15.01 13.26
C ASN A 102 -10.39 15.24 14.71
N THR A 103 -11.60 14.79 15.02
CA THR A 103 -12.22 14.94 16.34
C THR A 103 -11.56 14.10 17.43
N LEU A 104 -10.82 13.04 17.04
CA LEU A 104 -10.13 12.12 17.95
C LEU A 104 -8.63 12.38 18.03
N LEU A 105 -8.16 13.54 17.53
CA LEU A 105 -6.73 13.83 17.44
C LEU A 105 -6.03 13.74 18.79
N TRP A 106 -6.70 14.16 19.86
CA TRP A 106 -6.11 14.16 21.19
C TRP A 106 -5.94 12.73 21.73
N GLU A 107 -6.98 11.90 21.60
CA GLU A 107 -6.97 10.49 21.97
C GLU A 107 -5.93 9.72 21.17
N ILE A 108 -5.84 9.96 19.85
CA ILE A 108 -4.85 9.29 18.99
C ILE A 108 -3.43 9.64 19.44
N LYS A 109 -3.14 10.93 19.68
CA LYS A 109 -1.83 11.38 20.20
C LYS A 109 -1.48 10.72 21.54
N ARG A 110 -2.48 10.54 22.41
CA ARG A 110 -2.28 10.02 23.76
C ARG A 110 -2.11 8.51 23.79
N PHE A 111 -2.90 7.77 23.02
CA PHE A 111 -2.94 6.30 23.08
C PHE A 111 -2.05 5.62 22.06
N TYR A 112 -1.80 6.25 20.90
CA TYR A 112 -1.04 5.70 19.77
C TYR A 112 0.13 6.62 19.43
N GLN A 113 0.97 6.93 20.42
CA GLN A 113 2.01 7.94 20.29
C GLN A 113 2.99 7.60 19.16
N LYS A 114 3.46 6.36 19.07
CA LYS A 114 4.41 5.92 18.04
C LYS A 114 3.80 5.96 16.64
N GLU A 115 2.58 5.45 16.51
CA GLU A 115 1.83 5.46 15.25
C GLU A 115 1.49 6.88 14.80
N PHE A 116 1.21 7.78 15.75
CA PHE A 116 1.00 9.20 15.47
C PHE A 116 2.28 9.88 14.98
N GLU A 117 3.43 9.59 15.61
CA GLU A 117 4.74 10.08 15.15
C GLU A 117 5.08 9.56 13.75
N ILE A 118 4.78 8.30 13.46
CA ILE A 118 4.89 7.74 12.10
C ILE A 118 3.98 8.49 11.12
N GLY A 119 2.74 8.78 11.51
CA GLY A 119 1.81 9.58 10.71
C GLY A 119 2.34 10.99 10.41
N LEU A 120 3.03 11.63 11.36
CA LEU A 120 3.71 12.91 11.12
C LEU A 120 4.89 12.76 10.16
N GLN A 121 5.69 11.70 10.29
CA GLN A 121 6.77 11.44 9.33
C GLN A 121 6.25 11.12 7.93
N ALA A 122 5.10 10.46 7.83
CA ALA A 122 4.45 10.20 6.55
C ALA A 122 4.14 11.50 5.80
N LEU A 123 3.77 12.58 6.50
CA LEU A 123 3.56 13.89 5.88
C LEU A 123 4.83 14.50 5.27
N ASN A 124 6.03 14.11 5.73
CA ASN A 124 7.30 14.54 5.12
C ASN A 124 7.67 13.72 3.87
N ILE A 125 7.02 12.56 3.68
CA ILE A 125 7.24 11.65 2.55
C ILE A 125 6.35 12.04 1.36
N ILE A 126 5.14 12.52 1.67
CA ILE A 126 4.11 13.03 0.74
C ILE A 126 4.55 14.39 0.18
#